data_AF-A0A4Z2I7A9-F1
#
_entry.id   AF-A0A4Z2I7A9-F1
#
_cell.length_a   1.000
_cell.length_b   1.000
_cell.length_c   1.000
_cell.angle_alpha   90.00
_cell.angle_beta   90.00
_cell.angle_gamma   90.00
#
_symmetry.space_group_name_H-M   'P 1'
#
loop_
_entity.id
_entity.type
_entity.pdbx_description
1 polymer ?
#
loop_
_entity_poly.entity_id
_entity_poly.type
_entity_poly.pdbx_seq_one_letter_code
_entity_poly.pdbx_strand_id
1 'polypeptide(L)' 'MFLLVNVPIGEKPYQCEFTDCGRRFSRSDQLKRHQRRHTGEKPFNCRWPNCQKKFARSDELVRHHNMHQRNLTKLQLAI' A
#
# COMPACT_ATOMS: atom_id res chain seq x y z
N MET A 1 -34.48 -3.98 18.39
CA MET A 1 -33.96 -5.11 17.59
C MET A 1 -32.69 -4.67 16.91
N PHE A 2 -31.53 -4.83 17.57
CA PHE A 2 -30.24 -4.70 16.88
C PHE A 2 -29.97 -6.05 16.26
N LEU A 3 -30.04 -6.14 14.93
CA LEU A 3 -29.65 -7.34 14.22
C LEU A 3 -28.15 -7.53 14.45
N LEU A 4 -27.79 -8.53 15.26
CA LEU A 4 -26.44 -9.06 15.30
C LEU A 4 -26.21 -9.72 13.94
N VAL A 5 -25.66 -8.96 13.00
CA VAL A 5 -25.11 -9.53 11.77
C VAL A 5 -23.93 -10.37 12.22
N ASN A 6 -24.17 -11.65 12.40
CA ASN A 6 -23.12 -12.64 12.56
C ASN A 6 -22.37 -12.66 11.23
N VAL A 7 -21.21 -11.99 11.18
CA VAL A 7 -20.28 -12.09 10.05
C VAL A 7 -19.46 -13.36 10.29
N PRO A 8 -19.63 -14.44 9.50
CA PRO A 8 -18.80 -15.62 9.62
C PRO A 8 -17.31 -15.27 9.62
N ILE A 9 -16.57 -15.91 10.53
CA ILE A 9 -15.11 -15.78 10.63
C ILE A 9 -14.51 -16.30 9.33
N GLY A 10 -14.14 -15.39 8.42
CA GLY A 10 -13.63 -15.72 7.08
C GLY A 10 -14.36 -15.08 5.91
N GLU A 11 -15.45 -14.32 6.15
CA GLU A 11 -16.11 -13.60 5.07
C GLU A 11 -15.17 -12.60 4.37
N LYS A 12 -15.23 -12.59 3.04
CA LYS A 12 -14.56 -11.62 2.18
C LYS A 12 -15.62 -10.84 1.40
N PRO A 13 -16.36 -9.94 2.06
CA PRO A 13 -17.50 -9.27 1.43
C PRO A 13 -17.05 -8.30 0.32
N TYR A 14 -15.83 -7.77 0.39
CA TYR A 14 -15.36 -6.76 -0.55
C TYR A 14 -14.74 -7.39 -1.81
N GLN A 15 -15.43 -7.29 -2.95
CA GLN A 15 -14.95 -7.79 -4.24
C GLN A 15 -14.27 -6.70 -5.07
N CYS A 16 -13.31 -7.09 -5.90
CA CYS A 16 -12.72 -6.21 -6.91
C CYS A 16 -13.64 -6.13 -8.13
N GLU A 17 -14.07 -4.90 -8.44
CA GLU A 17 -14.96 -4.56 -9.56
C GLU A 17 -14.30 -4.65 -10.95
N PHE A 18 -13.01 -4.99 -11.04
CA PHE A 18 -12.33 -5.13 -12.33
C PHE A 18 -12.72 -6.47 -12.97
N THR A 19 -13.23 -6.43 -14.20
CA THR A 19 -14.02 -7.51 -14.85
C THR A 19 -13.37 -8.90 -14.86
N ASP A 20 -12.05 -9.00 -14.84
CA ASP A 20 -11.33 -10.30 -14.83
C ASP A 20 -10.53 -10.58 -13.55
N CYS A 21 -10.65 -9.72 -12.52
CA CYS A 21 -9.82 -9.88 -11.33
C CYS A 21 -10.38 -10.89 -10.32
N GLY A 22 -11.70 -10.89 -10.10
CA GLY A 22 -12.40 -11.82 -9.18
C GLY A 22 -11.95 -11.83 -7.71
N ARG A 23 -10.99 -10.99 -7.31
CA ARG A 23 -10.38 -11.03 -5.97
C ARG A 23 -11.34 -10.47 -4.92
N ARG A 24 -11.42 -11.16 -3.78
CA ARG A 24 -12.19 -10.74 -2.61
C ARG A 24 -11.31 -10.47 -1.40
N PHE A 25 -11.74 -9.54 -0.56
CA PHE A 25 -11.02 -9.06 0.61
C PHE A 25 -11.95 -9.02 1.83
N SER A 26 -11.39 -9.27 3.01
CA SER A 26 -12.10 -9.20 4.30
C SER A 26 -12.31 -7.77 4.78
N ARG A 27 -11.54 -6.80 4.26
CA ARG A 27 -11.62 -5.38 4.64
C ARG A 27 -11.61 -4.47 3.43
N SER A 28 -12.33 -3.35 3.52
CA SER A 28 -12.44 -2.35 2.45
C SER A 28 -11.11 -1.67 2.12
N ASP A 29 -10.26 -1.40 3.12
CA ASP A 29 -8.94 -0.81 2.91
C ASP A 29 -8.01 -1.73 2.12
N GLN A 30 -8.16 -3.05 2.30
CA GLN A 30 -7.41 -4.05 1.53
C GLN A 30 -7.85 -4.09 0.07
N LEU A 31 -9.16 -4.00 -0.18
CA LEU A 31 -9.70 -3.85 -1.53
C LEU A 31 -9.19 -2.56 -2.19
N LYS A 32 -9.29 -1.42 -1.50
CA LYS A 32 -8.84 -0.12 -2.03
C LYS A 32 -7.34 -0.14 -2.38
N ARG A 33 -6.52 -0.73 -1.50
CA ARG A 33 -5.10 -0.93 -1.74
C ARG A 33 -4.84 -1.82 -2.95
N HIS A 34 -5.61 -2.90 -3.08
CA HIS A 34 -5.51 -3.80 -4.22
C HIS A 34 -5.88 -3.13 -5.54
N GLN A 35 -6.92 -2.29 -5.57
CA GLN A 35 -7.35 -1.58 -6.78
C GLN A 35 -6.25 -0.69 -7.38
N ARG A 36 -5.30 -0.19 -6.57
CA ARG A 36 -4.13 0.55 -7.07
C ARG A 36 -3.24 -0.27 -8.01
N ARG A 37 -3.30 -1.60 -7.95
CA ARG A 37 -2.59 -2.46 -8.91
C ARG A 37 -3.17 -2.36 -10.31
N HIS A 38 -4.47 -2.08 -10.44
CA HIS A 38 -5.14 -1.95 -11.73
C HIS A 38 -4.99 -0.52 -12.26
N THR A 39 -5.18 0.49 -11.40
CA THR A 39 -5.12 1.89 -11.82
C THR A 39 -3.70 2.43 -11.95
N GLY A 40 -2.72 1.77 -11.34
CA GLY A 40 -1.34 2.26 -11.27
C GLY A 40 -1.17 3.47 -10.33
N GLU A 41 -2.16 3.81 -9.52
CA GLU A 41 -2.12 4.95 -8.60
C GLU A 41 -0.96 4.80 -7.60
N LYS A 42 -0.11 5.84 -7.52
CA LYS A 42 1.03 5.91 -6.59
C LYS A 42 0.97 7.20 -5.78
N PRO A 43 0.12 7.27 -4.75
CA PRO A 43 -0.12 8.51 -4.01
C PRO A 43 1.05 8.90 -3.08
N PHE A 44 1.98 7.98 -2.81
CA PHE A 44 3.05 8.20 -1.84
C PHE A 44 4.35 8.61 -2.55
N ASN A 45 4.72 9.88 -2.46
CA ASN A 45 5.94 10.41 -3.07
C ASN A 45 7.12 10.38 -2.08
N CYS A 46 8.31 10.01 -2.58
CA CYS A 46 9.54 10.24 -1.83
C CYS A 46 9.81 11.75 -1.74
N ARG A 47 10.15 12.23 -0.54
CA ARG A 47 10.50 13.64 -0.29
C ARG A 47 12.01 13.90 -0.27
N TRP A 48 12.80 12.88 -0.61
CA TRP A 48 14.26 13.01 -0.63
C TRP A 48 14.71 13.90 -1.79
N PRO A 49 15.68 14.81 -1.59
CA PRO A 49 16.21 15.65 -2.68
C PRO A 49 16.62 14.82 -3.89
N ASN A 50 16.23 15.25 -5.09
CA ASN A 50 16.51 14.57 -6.36
C ASN A 50 15.93 13.13 -6.49
N CYS A 51 15.06 12.70 -5.57
CA CYS A 51 14.37 11.42 -5.69
C CYS A 51 12.92 11.61 -6.15
N GLN A 52 12.61 11.13 -7.35
CA GLN A 52 11.27 11.22 -7.94
C GLN A 52 10.43 9.94 -7.80
N LYS A 53 10.87 8.98 -6.97
CA LYS A 53 10.16 7.70 -6.81
C LYS A 53 8.82 7.88 -6.09
N LYS A 54 7.80 7.21 -6.61
CA LYS A 54 6.43 7.15 -6.06
C LYS A 54 6.03 5.71 -5.76
N PHE A 55 5.18 5.52 -4.76
CA PHE A 55 4.78 4.21 -4.25
C PHE A 55 3.26 4.09 -4.13
N ALA A 56 2.76 2.87 -4.30
CA ALA A 56 1.34 2.56 -4.17
C ALA A 56 0.93 2.40 -2.71
N ARG A 57 1.90 2.10 -1.81
CA ARG A 57 1.66 1.88 -0.38
C ARG A 57 2.66 2.65 0.50
N SER A 58 2.23 2.98 1.72
CA SER A 58 3.03 3.76 2.67
C SER A 58 4.22 2.96 3.22
N ASP A 59 4.06 1.67 3.47
CA ASP A 59 5.14 0.78 3.93
C ASP A 59 6.26 0.66 2.88
N GLU A 60 5.92 0.70 1.60
CA GLU A 60 6.90 0.75 0.51
C GLU A 60 7.71 2.05 0.51
N LEU A 61 7.05 3.19 0.73
CA LEU A 61 7.71 4.49 0.87
C LEU A 61 8.64 4.50 2.09
N VAL A 62 8.19 4.02 3.25
CA VAL A 62 9.02 3.97 4.48
C VAL A 62 10.26 3.12 4.25
N ARG A 63 10.11 1.92 3.68
CA ARG A 63 11.25 1.05 3.34
C ARG A 63 12.22 1.73 2.37
N HIS A 64 11.69 2.43 1.36
CA HIS A 64 12.51 3.17 0.42
C HIS A 64 13.24 4.35 1.08
N HIS A 65 12.57 5.09 1.95
CA HIS A 65 13.16 6.22 2.66
C HIS A 65 14.34 5.78 3.54
N ASN A 66 14.21 4.63 4.22
CA ASN A 66 15.30 4.07 5.04
C ASN A 66 16.55 3.72 4.22
N MET A 67 16.43 3.41 2.93
CA MET A 67 17.57 3.21 2.04
C MET A 67 18.38 4.50 1.87
N HIS A 68 17.72 5.65 1.73
CA HIS A 68 18.42 6.94 1.62
C HIS A 68 19.17 7.29 2.91
N GLN A 69 18.58 7.01 4.07
CA GLN A 69 19.25 7.22 5.36
C GLN A 69 20.49 6.32 5.53
N ARG A 70 20.42 5.06 5.08
CA ARG A 70 21.58 4.15 5.04
C ARG A 70 22.67 4.61 4.07
N ASN A 71 22.27 5.23 2.95
CA ASN A 71 23.22 5.76 1.97
C ASN A 71 23.89 7.05 2.48
N LEU A 72 23.17 7.93 3.19
CA LEU A 72 23.79 9.10 3.84
C LEU A 72 24.78 8.69 4.92
N THR A 73 24.41 7.74 5.78
CA THR A 73 25.30 7.26 6.84
C THR A 73 26.56 6.62 6.27
N LYS A 74 26.47 5.92 5.12
CA LYS A 74 27.68 5.48 4.39
C LYS A 74 28.50 6.64 3.82
N LEU A 75 27.87 7.68 3.26
CA LEU A 75 28.58 8.84 2.71
C LEU A 75 29.29 9.64 3.81
N GLN A 76 28.67 9.79 4.98
CA GLN A 76 29.23 10.49 6.15
C GLN A 76 30.35 9.72 6.86
N LEU A 77 30.42 8.39 6.69
CA LEU A 77 31.49 7.53 7.23
C LEU A 77 32.66 7.35 6.25
N ALA A 78 32.55 7.87 5.02
CA ALA A 78 33.57 7.78 3.97
C ALA A 78 34.35 9.10 3.77
N ILE A 79 34.11 10.10 4.64
CA ILE A 79 34.83 11.38 4.74
C ILE A 79 35.54 11.37 6.09
#